data_AF-A0A7S3HFQ3-F1
#
_entry.id   AF-A0A7S3HFQ3-F1
#
_cell.length_a   1.000
_cell.length_b   1.000
_cell.length_c   1.000
_cell.angle_alpha   90.00
_cell.angle_beta   90.00
_cell.angle_gamma   90.00
#
_symmetry.space_group_name_H-M   'P 1'
#
loop_
_entity.id
_entity.type
_entity.pdbx_description
1 polymer ?
#
loop_
_entity_poly.entity_id
_entity_poly.type
_entity_poly.pdbx_seq_one_letter_code
_entity_poly.pdbx_strand_id
1 'polypeptide(L)'
;KAVKGAEAGAAAKSAADDADWQDGDKGNSKKAARAAAKDEHADSKLAAKADKAALEAAEEADNSAVKGAAKKATGSSKVTQAEIARRQALLAMAKAAPKKSAKSTAVDAPKLEENTNRKVDEASATGIDAVLGALDAAPDKKTKLTFKEYEDINLPLVKEENPGLKMSQAKDKVFKMWERAPENPKNQEK
;
A
#
# COMPACT_ATOMS: atom_id res chain seq x y z
N LYS A 1 35.21 -59.12 -0.78
CA LYS A 1 35.97 -57.97 -1.36
C LYS A 1 35.65 -57.72 -2.85
N ALA A 2 35.25 -58.72 -3.64
CA ALA A 2 34.95 -58.57 -5.07
C ALA A 2 33.63 -57.82 -5.39
N VAL A 3 32.54 -58.04 -4.62
CA VAL A 3 31.22 -57.42 -4.87
C VAL A 3 31.24 -55.89 -4.74
N LYS A 4 31.97 -55.36 -3.75
CA LYS A 4 32.12 -53.91 -3.52
C LYS A 4 32.93 -53.21 -4.63
N GLY A 5 33.83 -53.92 -5.30
CA GLY A 5 34.55 -53.41 -6.47
C GLY A 5 33.69 -53.37 -7.73
N ALA A 6 32.76 -54.31 -7.88
CA ALA A 6 31.80 -54.32 -8.98
C ALA A 6 30.76 -53.20 -8.85
N GLU A 7 30.26 -52.93 -7.65
CA GLU A 7 29.30 -51.85 -7.37
C GLU A 7 29.93 -50.46 -7.58
N ALA A 8 31.18 -50.26 -7.14
CA ALA A 8 31.93 -49.03 -7.41
C ALA A 8 32.20 -48.85 -8.92
N GLY A 9 32.50 -49.92 -9.64
CA GLY A 9 32.67 -49.89 -11.10
C GLY A 9 31.36 -49.61 -11.86
N ALA A 10 30.22 -50.04 -11.34
CA ALA A 10 28.89 -49.74 -11.89
C ALA A 10 28.50 -48.28 -11.63
N ALA A 11 28.71 -47.77 -10.41
CA ALA A 11 28.46 -46.38 -10.05
C ALA A 11 29.35 -45.40 -10.84
N ALA A 12 30.61 -45.77 -11.09
CA ALA A 12 31.50 -44.95 -11.91
C ALA A 12 31.06 -44.92 -13.39
N LYS A 13 30.53 -46.03 -13.92
CA LYS A 13 29.99 -46.08 -15.28
C LYS A 13 28.68 -45.31 -15.41
N SER A 14 27.78 -45.43 -14.44
CA SER A 14 26.52 -44.67 -14.45
C SER A 14 26.78 -43.17 -14.29
N ALA A 15 27.71 -42.75 -13.43
CA ALA A 15 28.06 -41.34 -13.30
C ALA A 15 28.72 -40.75 -14.56
N ALA A 16 29.48 -41.57 -15.30
CA ALA A 16 30.05 -41.16 -16.59
C ALA A 16 28.97 -41.03 -17.67
N ASP A 17 28.05 -42.00 -17.74
CA ASP A 17 26.90 -41.94 -18.66
C ASP A 17 26.02 -40.72 -18.31
N ASP A 18 25.67 -40.51 -17.04
CA ASP A 18 24.89 -39.36 -16.57
C ASP A 18 25.55 -38.02 -16.93
N ALA A 19 26.88 -37.94 -16.90
CA ALA A 19 27.63 -36.75 -17.31
C ALA A 19 27.52 -36.49 -18.82
N ASP A 20 27.59 -37.55 -19.63
CA ASP A 20 27.43 -37.47 -21.09
C ASP A 20 25.97 -37.14 -21.49
N TRP A 21 25.00 -37.42 -20.63
CA TRP A 21 23.57 -37.08 -20.82
C TRP A 21 23.18 -35.70 -20.26
N GLN A 22 24.10 -34.91 -19.69
CA GLN A 22 23.76 -33.57 -19.23
C GLN A 22 23.56 -32.62 -20.41
N ASP A 23 22.33 -32.15 -20.58
CA ASP A 23 21.97 -31.15 -21.59
C ASP A 23 22.63 -29.79 -21.26
N GLY A 24 23.65 -29.43 -22.05
CA GLY A 24 24.41 -28.18 -21.92
C GLY A 24 23.68 -26.95 -22.48
N ASP A 25 22.44 -27.08 -22.93
CA ASP A 25 21.68 -25.94 -23.48
C ASP A 25 21.43 -24.87 -22.39
N LYS A 26 22.00 -23.69 -22.64
CA LYS A 26 21.86 -22.52 -21.76
C LYS A 26 20.41 -22.04 -21.65
N GLY A 27 19.58 -22.32 -22.65
CA GLY A 27 18.15 -21.99 -22.65
C GLY A 27 17.37 -22.90 -21.70
N ASN A 28 17.58 -24.21 -21.79
CA ASN A 28 16.95 -25.22 -20.96
C ASN A 28 17.35 -25.08 -19.48
N SER A 29 18.64 -24.88 -19.19
CA SER A 29 19.12 -24.62 -17.82
C SER A 29 18.52 -23.34 -17.22
N LYS A 30 18.42 -22.25 -17.99
CA LYS A 30 17.77 -21.01 -17.53
C LYS A 30 16.26 -21.21 -17.30
N LYS A 31 15.60 -22.01 -18.12
CA LYS A 31 14.17 -22.36 -17.94
C LYS A 31 13.95 -23.20 -16.69
N ALA A 32 14.79 -24.21 -16.46
CA ALA A 32 14.76 -25.03 -15.25
C ALA A 32 15.02 -24.20 -13.99
N ALA A 33 16.02 -23.32 -14.00
CA ALA A 33 16.30 -22.42 -12.89
C ALA A 33 15.12 -21.46 -12.60
N ARG A 34 14.45 -20.95 -13.65
CA ARG A 34 13.26 -20.09 -13.49
C ARG A 34 12.06 -20.85 -12.94
N ALA A 35 11.89 -22.12 -13.30
CA ALA A 35 10.84 -22.98 -12.74
C ALA A 35 11.11 -23.26 -11.26
N ALA A 36 12.32 -23.70 -10.92
CA ALA A 36 12.73 -23.94 -9.53
C ALA A 36 12.57 -22.70 -8.63
N ALA A 37 12.98 -21.52 -9.12
CA ALA A 37 12.80 -20.27 -8.38
C ALA A 37 11.31 -19.87 -8.20
N LYS A 38 10.44 -20.26 -9.13
CA LYS A 38 9.00 -20.01 -9.02
C LYS A 38 8.37 -20.93 -7.96
N ASP A 39 8.78 -22.18 -7.93
CA ASP A 39 8.28 -23.18 -6.99
C ASP A 39 8.76 -22.84 -5.57
N GLU A 40 10.04 -22.51 -5.39
CA GLU A 40 10.59 -22.07 -4.09
C GLU A 40 9.88 -20.81 -3.55
N HIS A 41 9.55 -19.86 -4.42
CA HIS A 41 8.81 -18.66 -4.02
C HIS A 41 7.33 -18.96 -3.70
N ALA A 42 6.73 -19.97 -4.33
CA ALA A 42 5.38 -20.43 -3.99
C ALA A 42 5.37 -21.10 -2.61
N ASP A 43 6.34 -21.96 -2.34
CA ASP A 43 6.49 -22.66 -1.05
C ASP A 43 6.79 -21.67 0.08
N SER A 44 7.70 -20.71 -0.14
CA SER A 44 7.98 -19.64 0.82
C SER A 44 6.74 -18.81 1.16
N LYS A 45 5.90 -18.50 0.17
CA LYS A 45 4.65 -17.77 0.39
C LYS A 45 3.61 -18.59 1.16
N LEU A 46 3.52 -19.89 0.91
CA LEU A 46 2.62 -20.78 1.63
C LEU A 46 3.06 -20.89 3.10
N ALA A 47 4.36 -21.04 3.36
CA ALA A 47 4.92 -21.06 4.70
C ALA A 47 4.67 -19.73 5.44
N ALA A 48 4.92 -18.59 4.80
CA ALA A 48 4.67 -17.27 5.41
C ALA A 48 3.19 -17.01 5.70
N LYS A 49 2.27 -17.51 4.85
CA LYS A 49 0.84 -17.43 5.12
C LYS A 49 0.40 -18.31 6.28
N ALA A 50 0.96 -19.53 6.39
CA ALA A 50 0.67 -20.44 7.50
C ALA A 50 1.14 -19.85 8.83
N ASP A 51 2.35 -19.28 8.87
CA ASP A 51 2.89 -18.61 10.06
C ASP A 51 2.04 -17.40 10.47
N LYS A 52 1.66 -16.54 9.52
CA LYS A 52 0.76 -15.41 9.77
C LYS A 52 -0.60 -15.85 10.33
N ALA A 53 -1.19 -16.89 9.75
CA ALA A 53 -2.48 -17.40 10.20
C ALA A 53 -2.40 -17.97 11.63
N ALA A 54 -1.30 -18.63 11.99
CA ALA A 54 -1.07 -19.11 13.34
C ALA A 54 -0.93 -17.96 14.36
N LEU A 55 -0.22 -16.88 13.99
CA LEU A 55 -0.07 -15.71 14.84
C LEU A 55 -1.40 -14.96 15.03
N GLU A 56 -2.20 -14.80 13.98
CA GLU A 56 -3.53 -14.18 14.05
C GLU A 56 -4.49 -14.99 14.94
N ALA A 57 -4.45 -16.33 14.84
CA ALA A 57 -5.24 -17.19 15.72
C ALA A 57 -4.82 -17.08 17.20
N ALA A 58 -3.53 -16.92 17.48
CA ALA A 58 -3.03 -16.69 18.83
C ALA A 58 -3.47 -15.32 19.39
N GLU A 59 -3.40 -14.26 18.58
CA GLU A 59 -3.86 -12.92 18.98
C GLU A 59 -5.37 -12.88 19.22
N GLU A 60 -6.18 -13.58 18.43
CA GLU A 60 -7.63 -13.67 18.64
C GLU A 60 -7.96 -14.44 19.94
N ALA A 61 -7.20 -15.50 20.25
CA ALA A 61 -7.35 -16.24 21.50
C ALA A 61 -7.05 -15.35 22.72
N ASP A 62 -5.95 -14.59 22.69
CA ASP A 62 -5.59 -13.65 23.75
C ASP A 62 -6.62 -12.52 23.90
N ASN A 63 -7.10 -11.95 22.79
CA ASN A 63 -8.14 -10.92 22.82
C ASN A 63 -9.48 -11.45 23.36
N SER A 64 -9.83 -12.70 23.06
CA SER A 64 -11.04 -13.33 23.57
C SER A 64 -10.99 -13.54 25.10
N ALA A 65 -9.82 -13.84 25.66
CA ALA A 65 -9.61 -13.96 27.10
C ALA A 65 -9.80 -12.62 27.83
N VAL A 66 -9.32 -11.52 27.23
CA VAL A 66 -9.51 -10.16 27.76
C VAL A 66 -10.99 -9.74 27.72
N LYS A 67 -11.73 -10.14 26.67
CA LYS A 67 -13.18 -9.86 26.54
C LYS A 67 -14.03 -10.64 27.55
N GLY A 68 -13.60 -11.85 27.93
CA GLY A 68 -14.24 -12.66 28.98
C GLY A 68 -14.13 -12.04 30.37
N ALA A 69 -13.01 -11.40 30.68
CA ALA A 69 -12.82 -10.67 31.94
C ALA A 69 -13.72 -9.43 32.06
N ALA A 70 -14.03 -8.77 30.94
CA ALA A 70 -14.92 -7.59 30.92
C ALA A 70 -16.41 -7.95 31.16
N LYS A 71 -16.86 -9.17 30.85
CA LYS A 71 -18.26 -9.59 31.12
C LYS A 71 -18.59 -9.79 32.60
N LYS A 72 -17.59 -9.98 33.49
CA LYS A 72 -17.81 -10.04 34.95
C LYS A 72 -17.89 -8.68 35.63
N ALA A 73 -17.81 -7.56 34.89
CA ALA A 73 -17.92 -6.20 35.43
C ALA A 73 -19.31 -5.56 35.21
N THR A 74 -20.34 -6.36 34.93
CA THR A 74 -21.74 -5.87 34.93
C THR A 74 -22.20 -5.73 36.39
N GLY A 75 -21.84 -4.63 37.06
CA GLY A 75 -22.39 -4.38 38.40
C GLY A 75 -21.74 -3.30 39.29
N SER A 76 -20.62 -2.68 38.91
CA SER A 76 -20.07 -1.61 39.76
C SER A 76 -20.15 -0.24 39.07
N SER A 77 -21.05 0.60 39.54
CA SER A 77 -21.18 2.04 39.22
C SER A 77 -19.98 2.89 39.65
N LYS A 78 -18.87 2.26 40.06
CA LYS A 78 -17.65 2.93 40.51
C LYS A 78 -16.73 3.12 39.31
N VAL A 79 -16.81 4.31 38.71
CA VAL A 79 -15.85 4.75 37.69
C VAL A 79 -14.49 4.97 38.36
N THR A 80 -13.43 4.32 37.88
CA THR A 80 -12.07 4.52 38.40
C THR A 80 -11.49 5.85 37.91
N GLN A 81 -10.55 6.45 38.66
CA GLN A 81 -9.94 7.73 38.28
C GLN A 81 -9.30 7.71 36.89
N ALA A 82 -8.74 6.56 36.48
CA ALA A 82 -8.18 6.35 35.15
C ALA A 82 -9.27 6.41 34.05
N GLU A 83 -10.45 5.84 34.29
CA GLU A 83 -11.58 5.91 33.36
C GLU A 83 -12.14 7.34 33.25
N ILE A 84 -12.18 8.09 34.36
CA ILE A 84 -12.57 9.51 34.34
C ILE A 84 -11.59 10.31 33.47
N ALA A 85 -10.28 10.12 33.66
CA ALA A 85 -9.26 10.80 32.87
C ALA A 85 -9.36 10.45 31.37
N ARG A 86 -9.58 9.17 31.04
CA ARG A 86 -9.76 8.71 29.65
C ARG A 86 -11.00 9.33 29.01
N ARG A 87 -12.12 9.38 29.74
CA ARG A 87 -13.38 9.96 29.25
C ARG A 87 -13.27 11.47 29.07
N GLN A 88 -12.55 12.15 29.95
CA GLN A 88 -12.25 13.58 29.81
C GLN A 88 -11.34 13.88 28.62
N ALA A 89 -10.33 13.06 28.35
CA ALA A 89 -9.46 13.21 27.18
C ALA A 89 -10.24 13.03 25.86
N LEU A 90 -11.13 12.03 25.80
CA LEU A 90 -12.03 11.83 24.65
C LEU A 90 -13.00 13.01 24.45
N LEU A 91 -13.57 13.54 25.53
CA LEU A 91 -14.44 14.71 25.47
C LEU A 91 -13.69 15.98 25.04
N ALA A 92 -12.45 16.18 25.51
CA ALA A 92 -11.61 17.31 25.10
C ALA A 92 -11.28 17.24 23.60
N MET A 93 -10.98 16.04 23.08
CA MET A 93 -10.73 15.83 21.65
C MET A 93 -12.00 16.07 20.81
N ALA A 94 -13.18 15.67 21.32
CA ALA A 94 -14.46 15.94 20.65
C ALA A 94 -14.91 17.41 20.73
N LYS A 95 -14.41 18.18 21.71
CA LYS A 95 -14.71 19.62 21.88
C LYS A 95 -13.69 20.53 21.16
N ALA A 96 -12.51 20.01 20.84
CA ALA A 96 -11.52 20.67 19.98
C ALA A 96 -11.90 20.61 18.48
N ALA A 97 -12.88 19.79 18.10
CA ALA A 97 -13.53 19.94 16.81
C ALA A 97 -14.37 21.24 16.82
N PRO A 98 -14.18 22.18 15.87
CA PRO A 98 -14.90 23.45 15.86
C PRO A 98 -16.40 23.20 15.69
N LYS A 99 -17.12 23.26 16.81
CA LYS A 99 -18.58 23.37 16.84
C LYS A 99 -18.92 24.69 16.14
N LYS A 100 -19.31 24.64 14.87
CA LYS A 100 -19.98 25.75 14.19
C LYS A 100 -21.31 25.99 14.90
N SER A 101 -21.27 26.74 16.00
CA SER A 101 -22.47 27.31 16.62
C SER A 101 -23.02 28.34 15.64
N ALA A 102 -24.17 28.04 15.07
CA ALA A 102 -24.97 28.99 14.30
C ALA A 102 -25.46 30.10 15.25
N LYS A 103 -24.60 31.09 15.47
CA LYS A 103 -25.02 32.42 15.91
C LYS A 103 -25.43 33.14 14.64
N SER A 104 -26.72 33.44 14.48
CA SER A 104 -27.24 34.29 13.42
C SER A 104 -26.79 35.72 13.67
N THR A 105 -25.51 35.97 13.45
CA THR A 105 -24.97 37.32 13.24
C THR A 105 -25.45 37.73 11.86
N ALA A 106 -26.14 38.86 11.75
CA ALA A 106 -26.59 39.41 10.47
C ALA A 106 -25.40 39.41 9.50
N VAL A 107 -25.49 38.55 8.48
CA VAL A 107 -24.46 38.39 7.47
C VAL A 107 -24.53 39.64 6.61
N ASP A 108 -23.53 40.51 6.76
CA ASP A 108 -23.25 41.57 5.79
C ASP A 108 -23.22 40.92 4.40
N ALA A 109 -23.97 41.48 3.45
CA ALA A 109 -24.21 40.84 2.16
C ALA A 109 -22.87 40.38 1.56
N PRO A 110 -22.72 39.09 1.16
CA PRO A 110 -21.46 38.61 0.65
C PRO A 110 -21.08 39.50 -0.52
N LYS A 111 -19.87 40.08 -0.45
CA LYS A 111 -19.28 40.80 -1.58
C LYS A 111 -19.36 39.84 -2.77
N LEU A 112 -20.13 40.21 -3.79
CA LEU A 112 -20.26 39.42 -5.01
C LEU A 112 -18.87 39.33 -5.64
N GLU A 113 -18.17 38.24 -5.36
CA GLU A 113 -16.99 37.82 -6.10
C GLU A 113 -17.45 37.57 -7.54
N GLU A 114 -16.77 38.20 -8.50
CA GLU A 114 -17.08 38.02 -9.91
C GLU A 114 -16.92 36.54 -10.28
N ASN A 115 -17.92 35.99 -10.99
CA ASN A 115 -17.88 34.58 -11.40
C ASN A 115 -16.76 34.36 -12.43
N THR A 116 -15.61 33.87 -11.96
CA THR A 116 -14.41 33.60 -12.76
C THR A 116 -14.64 32.53 -13.83
N ASN A 117 -15.69 31.71 -13.72
CA ASN A 117 -16.06 30.78 -14.80
C ASN A 117 -16.53 31.50 -16.07
N ARG A 118 -16.91 32.79 -15.98
CA ARG A 118 -17.32 33.61 -17.12
C ARG A 118 -16.18 34.46 -17.70
N LYS A 119 -15.01 34.49 -17.03
CA LYS A 119 -13.78 35.19 -17.49
C LYS A 119 -12.76 34.24 -18.12
N VAL A 120 -12.95 32.94 -18.03
CA VAL A 120 -12.24 32.02 -18.92
C VAL A 120 -12.83 32.28 -20.28
N ASP A 121 -12.06 32.95 -21.15
CA ASP A 121 -12.42 33.26 -22.53
C ASP A 121 -13.36 32.20 -23.07
N GLU A 122 -14.56 32.63 -23.47
CA GLU A 122 -15.36 31.84 -24.40
C GLU A 122 -14.49 31.72 -25.65
N ALA A 123 -13.68 30.66 -25.70
CA ALA A 123 -13.04 30.19 -26.91
C ALA A 123 -14.19 29.80 -27.82
N SER A 124 -14.76 30.78 -28.52
CA SER A 124 -15.72 30.62 -29.60
C SER A 124 -14.99 29.99 -30.76
N ALA A 125 -14.60 28.74 -30.57
CA ALA A 125 -14.00 27.90 -31.57
C ALA A 125 -15.13 27.36 -32.45
N THR A 126 -15.53 28.16 -33.44
CA THR A 126 -16.45 27.73 -34.50
C THR A 126 -15.69 26.81 -35.46
N GLY A 127 -15.45 25.57 -35.06
CA GLY A 127 -14.77 24.56 -35.87
C GLY A 127 -13.86 23.64 -35.06
N ILE A 128 -13.77 22.36 -35.48
CA ILE A 128 -13.01 21.30 -34.79
C ILE A 128 -11.53 21.69 -34.61
N ASP A 129 -10.94 22.36 -35.60
CA ASP A 129 -9.53 22.77 -35.58
C ASP A 129 -9.26 23.90 -34.58
N ALA A 130 -10.20 24.84 -34.44
CA ALA A 130 -10.12 25.91 -33.43
C ALA A 130 -10.31 25.36 -32.00
N VAL A 131 -11.10 24.30 -31.83
CA VAL A 131 -11.28 23.62 -30.53
C VAL A 131 -10.00 22.88 -30.16
N LEU A 132 -9.35 22.20 -31.12
CA LEU A 132 -8.08 21.52 -30.90
C LEU A 132 -6.95 22.50 -30.57
N GLY A 133 -6.85 23.61 -31.29
CA GLY A 133 -5.86 24.67 -31.00
C GLY A 133 -6.08 25.33 -29.64
N ALA A 134 -7.33 25.53 -29.21
CA ALA A 134 -7.64 26.05 -27.88
C ALA A 134 -7.35 25.02 -26.75
N LEU A 135 -7.48 23.73 -27.03
CA LEU A 135 -7.17 22.64 -26.10
C LEU A 135 -5.66 22.43 -25.92
N ASP A 136 -4.88 22.57 -27.00
CA ASP A 136 -3.41 22.46 -26.99
C ASP A 136 -2.72 23.71 -26.42
N ALA A 137 -3.39 24.88 -26.49
CA ALA A 137 -2.94 26.13 -25.86
C ALA A 137 -3.30 26.24 -24.37
N ALA A 138 -4.10 25.31 -23.83
CA ALA A 138 -4.33 25.25 -22.40
C ALA A 138 -2.98 24.86 -21.75
N PRO A 139 -2.36 25.73 -20.94
CA PRO A 139 -1.17 25.32 -20.22
C PRO A 139 -1.60 24.12 -19.37
N ASP A 140 -1.00 22.97 -19.61
CA ASP A 140 -1.05 21.80 -18.73
C ASP A 140 -0.47 22.24 -17.38
N LYS A 141 -1.25 23.03 -16.64
CA LYS A 141 -1.07 23.34 -15.23
C LYS A 141 -1.49 22.09 -14.47
N LYS A 142 -0.96 20.93 -14.86
CA LYS A 142 -0.91 19.79 -13.97
C LYS A 142 -0.05 20.27 -12.83
N THR A 143 -0.73 20.57 -11.73
CA THR A 143 -0.13 21.14 -10.54
C THR A 143 1.07 20.28 -10.20
N LYS A 144 2.26 20.87 -10.28
CA LYS A 144 3.52 20.17 -10.01
C LYS A 144 3.44 19.69 -8.57
N LEU A 145 2.99 18.47 -8.39
CA LEU A 145 2.90 17.87 -7.08
C LEU A 145 4.34 17.56 -6.70
N THR A 146 4.80 18.11 -5.59
CA THR A 146 6.09 17.71 -5.06
C THR A 146 5.96 16.30 -4.47
N PHE A 147 7.04 15.52 -4.47
CA PHE A 147 7.02 14.18 -3.86
C PHE A 147 6.51 14.21 -2.41
N LYS A 148 6.78 15.29 -1.68
CA LYS A 148 6.33 15.49 -0.30
C LYS A 148 4.81 15.58 -0.18
N GLU A 149 4.16 16.35 -1.05
CA GLU A 149 2.69 16.45 -1.08
C GLU A 149 2.06 15.10 -1.46
N TYR A 150 2.68 14.38 -2.39
CA TYR A 150 2.26 13.03 -2.74
C TYR A 150 2.43 12.04 -1.58
N GLU A 151 3.53 12.14 -0.83
CA GLU A 151 3.78 11.34 0.36
C GLU A 151 2.70 11.57 1.41
N ASP A 152 2.38 12.83 1.74
CA ASP A 152 1.40 13.15 2.78
C ASP A 152 -0.02 12.65 2.43
N ILE A 153 -0.40 12.62 1.15
CA ILE A 153 -1.70 12.12 0.69
C ILE A 153 -1.74 10.59 0.65
N ASN A 154 -0.70 9.94 0.12
CA ASN A 154 -0.73 8.50 -0.17
C ASN A 154 -0.23 7.63 1.00
N LEU A 155 0.61 8.16 1.87
CA LEU A 155 1.12 7.45 3.04
C LEU A 155 0.01 6.93 3.99
N PRO A 156 -1.03 7.69 4.34
CA PRO A 156 -2.14 7.15 5.14
C PRO A 156 -2.91 6.04 4.40
N LEU A 157 -3.14 6.18 3.09
CA LEU A 157 -3.82 5.17 2.27
C LEU A 157 -3.04 3.85 2.25
N VAL A 158 -1.72 3.91 1.99
CA VAL A 158 -0.86 2.73 1.96
C VAL A 158 -0.79 2.03 3.32
N LYS A 159 -0.89 2.81 4.42
CA LYS A 159 -0.90 2.28 5.79
C LYS A 159 -2.24 1.64 6.15
N GLU A 160 -3.36 2.17 5.65
CA GLU A 160 -4.69 1.58 5.82
C GLU A 160 -4.83 0.28 5.03
N GLU A 161 -4.34 0.23 3.79
CA GLU A 161 -4.31 -0.99 2.98
C GLU A 161 -3.38 -2.07 3.56
N ASN A 162 -2.33 -1.66 4.29
CA ASN A 162 -1.31 -2.56 4.83
C ASN A 162 -0.92 -2.20 6.27
N PRO A 163 -1.78 -2.49 7.27
CA PRO A 163 -1.57 -2.05 8.66
C PRO A 163 -0.37 -2.70 9.38
N GLY A 164 0.31 -3.67 8.76
CA GLY A 164 1.53 -4.30 9.29
C GLY A 164 2.84 -3.87 8.63
N LEU A 165 2.81 -2.93 7.68
CA LEU A 165 4.01 -2.53 6.96
C LEU A 165 4.87 -1.57 7.79
N LYS A 166 6.20 -1.77 7.80
CA LYS A 166 7.12 -0.84 8.47
C LYS A 166 7.13 0.49 7.73
N MET A 167 7.29 1.61 8.45
CA MET A 167 7.24 2.96 7.85
C MET A 167 8.19 3.13 6.65
N SER A 168 9.39 2.54 6.70
CA SER A 168 10.34 2.54 5.56
C SER A 168 9.74 1.88 4.31
N GLN A 169 9.09 0.72 4.48
CA GLN A 169 8.47 -0.02 3.39
C GLN A 169 7.24 0.70 2.83
N ALA A 170 6.50 1.42 3.70
CA ALA A 170 5.36 2.22 3.26
C ALA A 170 5.82 3.39 2.38
N LYS A 171 6.91 4.06 2.79
CA LYS A 171 7.55 5.10 1.98
C LYS A 171 8.08 4.57 0.66
N ASP A 172 8.72 3.38 0.65
CA ASP A 172 9.20 2.76 -0.59
C ASP A 172 8.05 2.40 -1.56
N LYS A 173 6.91 1.95 -1.03
CA LYS A 173 5.70 1.71 -1.84
C LYS A 173 5.16 3.01 -2.44
N VAL A 174 5.04 4.06 -1.62
CA VAL A 174 4.59 5.39 -2.07
C VAL A 174 5.55 5.94 -3.13
N PHE A 175 6.87 5.80 -2.95
CA PHE A 175 7.86 6.21 -3.94
C PHE A 175 7.71 5.45 -5.27
N LYS A 176 7.48 4.13 -5.23
CA LYS A 176 7.21 3.34 -6.44
C LYS A 176 5.90 3.70 -7.14
N MET A 177 4.90 4.16 -6.39
CA MET A 177 3.66 4.69 -6.96
C MET A 177 3.92 6.07 -7.59
N TRP A 178 4.72 6.91 -6.94
CA TRP A 178 5.16 8.21 -7.45
C TRP A 178 5.96 8.09 -8.76
N GLU A 179 6.88 7.14 -8.87
CA GLU A 179 7.63 6.88 -10.12
C GLU A 179 6.74 6.53 -11.31
N ARG A 180 5.53 5.99 -11.07
CA ARG A 180 4.55 5.65 -12.10
C ARG A 180 3.45 6.69 -12.27
N ALA A 181 3.34 7.65 -11.35
CA ALA A 181 2.27 8.63 -11.36
C ALA A 181 2.43 9.61 -12.54
N PRO A 182 1.34 10.02 -13.20
CA PRO A 182 1.38 11.04 -14.25
C PRO A 182 1.69 12.44 -13.71
N GLU A 183 1.53 12.64 -12.40
CA GLU A 183 1.83 13.89 -11.69
C GLU A 183 3.32 14.07 -11.40
N ASN A 184 4.15 13.05 -11.65
CA ASN A 184 5.59 13.11 -11.42
C ASN A 184 6.27 13.91 -12.54
N PRO A 185 7.01 15.00 -12.24
CA PRO A 185 7.69 15.79 -13.25
C PRO A 185 8.59 14.96 -14.18
N LYS A 186 9.25 13.91 -13.66
CA LYS A 186 10.10 13.01 -14.46
C LYS A 186 9.35 12.28 -15.57
N ASN A 187 8.05 12.07 -15.41
CA ASN A 187 7.21 11.38 -16.38
C ASN A 187 6.56 12.35 -17.38
N GLN A 188 6.68 13.66 -17.14
CA GLN A 188 6.14 14.72 -18.00
C GLN A 188 7.19 15.29 -18.97
N GLU A 189 8.48 15.08 -18.70
CA GLU A 189 9.59 15.49 -19.60
C GLU A 189 9.81 14.55 -20.79
N LYS A 190 8.85 13.67 -21.11
CA LYS A 190 8.98 12.61 -22.13
C LYS A 190 7.82 12.65 -23.12
#